data_AF-A0A7C3LFF4-F1
#
_entry.id   AF-A0A7C3LFF4-F1
#
_cell.length_a   1.000
_cell.length_b   1.000
_cell.length_c   1.000
_cell.angle_alpha   90.00
_cell.angle_beta   90.00
_cell.angle_gamma   90.00
#
_symmetry.space_group_name_H-M   'P 1'
#
loop_
_entity.id
_entity.type
_entity.pdbx_description
1 polymer ?
#
loop_
_entity_poly.entity_id
_entity_poly.type
_entity_poly.pdbx_seq_one_letter_code
_entity_poly.pdbx_strand_id
1 'polypeptide(L)'
;MLPLLAGLFLFASLLFPDSQVESWRMRWRDVLVKGAVWLLSYVVTLWLFFPALWVSPAQVAARLNEIAERHIGSALRPTYFMGDTTFAPGPFYYPVTLAFRLSPLVFLGLILAIGLIIRFVAGRINSRQQWQNRPSSVSSQSAQADLANVAAVSNRPIWLFVLWIVLFLAGISLAAKKFDRYALPVVPPLMLLAALAWFSWPRFRARRWLVGLIGLQAAFWLFYAAYPLTAVNPLLGGPFTARYVFNVDWGESISASGRWLADSLGAETKTAVAGIAPSLAPFFPGQTLFPDPEAWPQADFVIVTANDGRTNPDDAKPSLQAELRHTVRYTGQDRAWIYEQPNPARPFIPWEAAPDGLTFAGQVALLASAARADENHVHFYARWELTQPTDGRYIVKLLLKDAAGQIWQTQETALLNEVYFYPEHWQPGETPEIEYRLLLPRAIPPGKYVVELALLDEASGELLPLLAGDGRIQSLTFTHPVTLAPPETPVTQIDVPVPVDANWLDGRLRFLGYDPIQPTLVNGGQMTL
;
A
#
# COMPACT_ATOMS: atom_id res chain seq x y z
N MET A 1 14.81 9.09 0.46
CA MET A 1 14.68 9.90 1.70
C MET A 1 15.99 10.14 2.46
N LEU A 2 16.89 9.15 2.59
CA LEU A 2 18.29 9.37 3.01
C LEU A 2 19.05 10.52 2.28
N PRO A 3 18.81 10.81 0.97
CA PRO A 3 19.44 11.92 0.27
C PRO A 3 19.11 13.32 0.80
N LEU A 4 17.92 13.51 1.36
CA LEU A 4 17.48 14.82 1.87
C LEU A 4 18.14 15.14 3.22
N LEU A 5 18.29 14.15 4.10
CA LEU A 5 19.04 14.27 5.37
C LEU A 5 20.51 14.59 5.12
N ALA A 6 21.12 13.89 4.16
CA ALA A 6 22.50 14.15 3.77
C ALA A 6 22.66 15.50 3.09
N GLY A 7 21.72 15.89 2.23
CA GLY A 7 21.63 17.23 1.66
C GLY A 7 21.56 18.31 2.74
N LEU A 8 20.79 18.11 3.80
CA LEU A 8 20.70 19.02 4.94
C LEU A 8 22.00 19.08 5.76
N PHE A 9 22.69 17.95 5.93
CA PHE A 9 23.97 17.89 6.64
C PHE A 9 25.11 18.56 5.83
N LEU A 10 25.14 18.32 4.52
CA LEU A 10 26.05 18.97 3.58
C LEU A 10 25.77 20.48 3.48
N PHE A 11 24.50 20.87 3.41
CA PHE A 11 24.07 22.28 3.42
C PHE A 11 24.40 22.98 4.74
N ALA A 12 24.25 22.30 5.88
CA ALA A 12 24.64 22.83 7.17
C ALA A 12 26.15 22.98 7.34
N SER A 13 26.94 22.07 6.76
CA SER A 13 28.40 22.20 6.73
C SER A 13 28.89 23.39 5.88
N LEU A 14 28.09 23.83 4.91
CA LEU A 14 28.33 25.06 4.14
C LEU A 14 27.97 26.33 4.94
N LEU A 15 26.87 26.31 5.69
CA LEU A 15 26.35 27.49 6.40
C LEU A 15 27.01 27.77 7.76
N PHE A 16 27.50 26.72 8.46
CA PHE A 16 28.02 26.86 9.82
C PHE A 16 29.42 26.25 9.95
N PRO A 17 30.48 27.00 9.57
CA PRO A 17 31.85 26.51 9.55
C PRO A 17 32.40 26.29 10.96
N ASP A 18 33.12 25.18 11.18
CA ASP A 18 33.95 25.02 12.37
C ASP A 18 35.04 26.08 12.30
N SER A 19 35.03 26.96 13.30
CA SER A 19 35.92 28.11 13.33
C SER A 19 37.36 27.64 13.47
N GLN A 20 38.15 27.77 12.40
CA GLN A 20 39.33 28.63 12.28
C GLN A 20 39.87 28.52 10.84
N VAL A 21 39.79 29.62 10.09
CA VAL A 21 40.57 29.91 8.87
C VAL A 21 40.60 28.80 7.79
N GLU A 22 39.46 28.44 7.20
CA GLU A 22 39.44 27.67 5.95
C GLU A 22 39.09 28.55 4.74
N SER A 23 39.94 28.52 3.71
CA SER A 23 39.69 29.13 2.40
C SER A 23 38.46 28.50 1.73
N TRP A 24 37.70 29.27 0.95
CA TRP A 24 36.46 28.81 0.32
C TRP A 24 36.64 27.53 -0.52
N ARG A 25 37.83 27.31 -1.11
CA ARG A 25 38.18 26.12 -1.89
C ARG A 25 38.31 24.85 -1.02
N MET A 26 38.85 24.96 0.19
CA MET A 26 38.93 23.83 1.12
C MET A 26 37.54 23.37 1.57
N ARG A 27 36.60 24.31 1.68
CA ARG A 27 35.19 24.04 2.07
C ARG A 27 34.44 23.22 1.01
N TRP A 28 34.56 23.60 -0.26
CA TRP A 28 33.94 22.82 -1.34
C TRP A 28 34.57 21.44 -1.46
N ARG A 29 35.89 21.32 -1.28
CA ARG A 29 36.54 20.01 -1.28
C ARG A 29 35.98 19.12 -0.19
N ASP A 30 35.84 19.64 1.03
CA ASP A 30 35.32 18.86 2.16
C ASP A 30 33.85 18.45 1.96
N VAL A 31 33.01 19.36 1.47
CA VAL A 31 31.61 19.05 1.11
C VAL A 31 31.53 18.03 -0.02
N LEU A 32 32.36 18.16 -1.05
CA LEU A 32 32.41 17.19 -2.16
C LEU A 32 32.90 15.82 -1.67
N VAL A 33 33.92 15.76 -0.82
CA VAL A 33 34.43 14.50 -0.26
C VAL A 33 33.39 13.86 0.63
N LYS A 34 32.81 14.60 1.58
CA LYS A 34 31.74 14.09 2.46
C LYS A 34 30.50 13.66 1.66
N GLY A 35 30.12 14.44 0.65
CA GLY A 35 29.02 14.14 -0.26
C GLY A 35 29.30 12.90 -1.11
N ALA A 36 30.52 12.74 -1.62
CA ALA A 36 30.93 11.59 -2.40
C ALA A 36 30.98 10.31 -1.54
N VAL A 37 31.55 10.39 -0.32
CA VAL A 37 31.56 9.28 0.64
C VAL A 37 30.13 8.86 0.98
N TRP A 38 29.25 9.83 1.22
CA TRP A 38 27.84 9.55 1.50
C TRP A 38 27.14 8.91 0.29
N LEU A 39 27.30 9.48 -0.90
CA LEU A 39 26.69 8.97 -2.14
C LEU A 39 27.19 7.56 -2.45
N LEU A 40 28.48 7.31 -2.31
CA LEU A 40 29.08 6.00 -2.48
C LEU A 40 28.49 5.02 -1.47
N SER A 41 28.40 5.40 -0.19
CA SER A 41 27.79 4.57 0.85
C SER A 41 26.33 4.23 0.54
N TYR A 42 25.56 5.21 0.04
CA TYR A 42 24.17 5.03 -0.39
C TYR A 42 24.05 4.07 -1.57
N VAL A 43 24.86 4.26 -2.62
CA VAL A 43 24.88 3.40 -3.82
C VAL A 43 25.29 1.99 -3.46
N VAL A 44 26.35 1.82 -2.67
CA VAL A 44 26.81 0.50 -2.20
C VAL A 44 25.73 -0.18 -1.36
N THR A 45 25.05 0.55 -0.47
CA THR A 45 23.95 -0.01 0.34
C THR A 45 22.79 -0.44 -0.55
N LEU A 46 22.35 0.41 -1.48
CA LEU A 46 21.29 0.06 -2.42
C LEU A 46 21.66 -1.16 -3.26
N TRP A 47 22.88 -1.20 -3.78
CA TRP A 47 23.35 -2.33 -4.57
C TRP A 47 23.37 -3.59 -3.71
N LEU A 48 24.01 -3.60 -2.53
CA LEU A 48 24.11 -4.79 -1.67
C LEU A 48 22.75 -5.34 -1.21
N PHE A 49 21.78 -4.47 -0.89
CA PHE A 49 20.52 -4.88 -0.28
C PHE A 49 19.34 -4.92 -1.24
N PHE A 50 19.54 -4.61 -2.53
CA PHE A 50 18.47 -4.67 -3.52
C PHE A 50 18.92 -5.48 -4.76
N PRO A 51 18.88 -6.83 -4.68
CA PRO A 51 19.41 -7.73 -5.71
C PRO A 51 18.79 -7.53 -7.10
N ALA A 52 17.58 -6.97 -7.18
CA ALA A 52 16.95 -6.62 -8.45
C ALA A 52 17.83 -5.66 -9.30
N LEU A 53 18.63 -4.79 -8.65
CA LEU A 53 19.59 -3.92 -9.32
C LEU A 53 20.78 -4.67 -9.92
N TRP A 54 21.06 -5.90 -9.49
CA TRP A 54 22.14 -6.73 -10.06
C TRP A 54 21.73 -7.33 -11.40
N VAL A 55 20.44 -7.57 -11.59
CA VAL A 55 19.89 -8.23 -12.76
C VAL A 55 19.49 -7.21 -13.83
N SER A 56 18.69 -6.20 -13.47
CA SER A 56 18.16 -5.23 -14.45
C SER A 56 17.95 -3.83 -13.85
N PRO A 57 19.02 -3.05 -13.65
CA PRO A 57 18.92 -1.75 -12.96
C PRO A 57 18.03 -0.75 -13.70
N ALA A 58 18.02 -0.75 -15.03
CA ALA A 58 17.19 0.14 -15.84
C ALA A 58 15.69 -0.15 -15.68
N GLN A 59 15.29 -1.44 -15.69
CA GLN A 59 13.89 -1.83 -15.50
C GLN A 59 13.43 -1.54 -14.07
N VAL A 60 14.28 -1.77 -13.07
CA VAL A 60 13.99 -1.41 -11.67
C VAL A 60 13.75 0.09 -11.53
N ALA A 61 14.58 0.92 -12.15
CA ALA A 61 14.39 2.37 -12.12
C ALA A 61 13.08 2.79 -12.80
N ALA A 62 12.75 2.23 -13.97
CA ALA A 62 11.51 2.49 -14.68
C ALA A 62 10.28 2.08 -13.84
N ARG A 63 10.30 0.87 -13.25
CA ARG A 63 9.24 0.37 -12.37
C ARG A 63 9.05 1.23 -11.12
N LEU A 64 10.14 1.69 -10.48
CA LEU A 64 10.05 2.58 -9.33
C LEU A 64 9.36 3.90 -9.68
N ASN A 65 9.63 4.45 -10.87
CA ASN A 65 8.96 5.67 -11.34
C ASN A 65 7.46 5.42 -11.61
N GLU A 66 7.14 4.35 -12.32
CA GLU A 66 5.75 3.94 -12.62
C GLU A 66 4.92 3.70 -11.35
N ILE A 67 5.51 3.05 -10.33
CA ILE A 67 4.85 2.80 -9.04
C ILE A 67 4.63 4.12 -8.29
N ALA A 68 5.60 5.03 -8.30
CA ALA A 68 5.47 6.32 -7.65
C ALA A 68 4.33 7.15 -8.26
N GLU A 69 4.25 7.21 -9.59
CA GLU A 69 3.17 7.88 -10.32
C GLU A 69 1.80 7.28 -10.00
N ARG A 70 1.67 5.94 -10.02
CA ARG A 70 0.42 5.25 -9.64
C ARG A 70 -0.03 5.55 -8.21
N HIS A 71 0.90 5.62 -7.26
CA HIS A 71 0.55 5.89 -5.84
C HIS A 71 0.17 7.35 -5.58
N ILE A 72 0.65 8.27 -6.41
CA ILE A 72 0.24 9.68 -6.40
C ILE A 72 -1.18 9.81 -6.97
N GLY A 73 -1.52 9.05 -8.01
CA GLY A 73 -2.86 9.05 -8.63
C GLY A 73 -3.92 8.19 -7.92
N SER A 74 -3.53 7.27 -7.03
CA SER A 74 -4.48 6.38 -6.34
C SER A 74 -5.44 7.12 -5.41
N ALA A 75 -6.69 6.65 -5.33
CA ALA A 75 -7.70 7.22 -4.46
C ALA A 75 -7.26 7.28 -2.99
N LEU A 76 -7.63 8.38 -2.33
CA LEU A 76 -7.46 8.54 -0.89
C LEU A 76 -8.27 7.45 -0.20
N ARG A 77 -7.64 6.69 0.69
CA ARG A 77 -8.32 5.76 1.58
C ARG A 77 -8.54 6.45 2.93
N PRO A 78 -9.72 6.29 3.54
CA PRO A 78 -9.94 6.85 4.87
C PRO A 78 -8.98 6.18 5.86
N THR A 79 -8.52 6.96 6.84
CA THR A 79 -7.57 6.52 7.86
C THR A 79 -8.25 6.55 9.21
N TYR A 80 -8.13 5.47 9.96
CA TYR A 80 -8.60 5.43 11.34
C TYR A 80 -7.67 6.22 12.25
N PHE A 81 -8.24 7.19 12.99
CA PHE A 81 -7.52 7.98 13.97
C PHE A 81 -8.43 8.40 15.13
N MET A 82 -8.02 8.10 16.37
CA MET A 82 -8.72 8.51 17.61
C MET A 82 -10.23 8.20 17.64
N GLY A 83 -10.62 6.99 17.22
CA GLY A 83 -12.01 6.57 17.24
C GLY A 83 -12.83 6.92 15.99
N ASP A 84 -12.28 7.70 15.06
CA ASP A 84 -12.97 8.12 13.83
C ASP A 84 -12.23 7.67 12.57
N THR A 85 -12.98 7.39 11.50
CA THR A 85 -12.45 6.97 10.20
C THR A 85 -12.59 8.14 9.23
N THR A 86 -11.49 8.83 8.97
CA THR A 86 -11.49 10.13 8.27
C THR A 86 -10.43 10.20 7.18
N PHE A 87 -10.71 10.94 6.11
CA PHE A 87 -9.73 11.23 5.06
C PHE A 87 -8.69 12.28 5.48
N ALA A 88 -8.94 13.02 6.56
CA ALA A 88 -8.08 14.10 7.02
C ALA A 88 -7.95 14.08 8.56
N PRO A 89 -7.13 13.17 9.14
CA PRO A 89 -7.02 13.01 10.59
C PRO A 89 -6.30 14.18 11.32
N GLY A 90 -6.08 15.30 10.64
CA GLY A 90 -5.56 16.53 11.24
C GLY A 90 -4.04 16.51 11.51
N PRO A 91 -3.51 17.61 12.09
CA PRO A 91 -2.08 17.78 12.33
C PRO A 91 -1.52 16.92 13.48
N PHE A 92 -2.38 16.46 14.39
CA PHE A 92 -1.96 15.66 15.55
C PHE A 92 -1.68 14.19 15.22
N TYR A 93 -2.01 13.73 14.01
CA TYR A 93 -1.82 12.34 13.58
C TYR A 93 -0.38 11.84 13.83
N TYR A 94 0.63 12.52 13.27
CA TYR A 94 2.01 12.05 13.39
C TYR A 94 2.60 12.20 14.79
N PRO A 95 2.41 13.32 15.53
CA PRO A 95 2.86 13.42 16.92
C PRO A 95 2.32 12.31 17.82
N VAL A 96 1.03 11.98 17.69
CA VAL A 96 0.37 10.97 18.52
C VAL A 96 0.81 9.56 18.12
N THR A 97 0.76 9.23 16.83
CA THR A 97 1.19 7.90 16.35
C THR A 97 2.66 7.64 16.66
N LEU A 98 3.55 8.64 16.54
CA LEU A 98 4.95 8.52 16.96
C LEU A 98 5.08 8.24 18.46
N ALA A 99 4.35 8.94 19.32
CA ALA A 99 4.41 8.70 20.77
C ALA A 99 4.08 7.23 21.11
N PHE A 100 3.12 6.64 20.40
CA PHE A 100 2.79 5.22 20.52
C PHE A 100 3.82 4.30 19.85
N ARG A 101 4.44 4.68 18.72
CA ARG A 101 5.40 3.83 18.00
C ARG A 101 6.81 3.79 18.62
N LEU A 102 7.16 4.78 19.43
CA LEU A 102 8.47 4.84 20.07
C LEU A 102 8.55 3.91 21.29
N SER A 103 9.72 3.30 21.53
CA SER A 103 9.93 2.50 22.74
C SER A 103 9.84 3.37 24.00
N PRO A 104 9.54 2.78 25.17
CA PRO A 104 9.54 3.51 26.45
C PRO A 104 10.81 4.34 26.69
N LEU A 105 11.97 3.80 26.32
CA LEU A 105 13.25 4.46 26.51
C LEU A 105 13.46 5.64 25.57
N VAL A 106 13.06 5.50 24.32
CA VAL A 106 13.15 6.62 23.37
C VAL A 106 12.15 7.70 23.76
N PHE A 107 10.92 7.32 24.11
CA PHE A 107 9.87 8.23 24.56
C PHE A 107 10.31 9.05 25.79
N LEU A 108 10.77 8.39 26.86
CA LEU A 108 11.27 9.08 28.05
C LEU A 108 12.53 9.91 27.76
N GLY A 109 13.44 9.38 26.94
CA GLY A 109 14.64 10.11 26.52
C GLY A 109 14.32 11.39 25.74
N LEU A 110 13.26 11.40 24.92
CA LEU A 110 12.79 12.59 24.23
C LEU A 110 12.15 13.62 25.18
N ILE A 111 11.40 13.18 26.19
CA ILE A 111 10.89 14.09 27.24
C ILE A 111 12.07 14.78 27.93
N LEU A 112 13.13 14.03 28.26
CA LEU A 112 14.36 14.59 28.81
C LEU A 112 15.04 15.55 27.82
N ALA A 113 15.15 15.17 26.55
CA ALA A 113 15.75 16.00 25.50
C ALA A 113 15.02 17.35 25.36
N ILE A 114 13.68 17.35 25.36
CA ILE A 114 12.86 18.57 25.31
C ILE A 114 13.15 19.45 26.53
N GLY A 115 13.20 18.87 27.74
CA GLY A 115 13.53 19.61 28.96
C GLY A 115 14.92 20.28 28.91
N LEU A 116 15.92 19.58 28.36
CA LEU A 116 17.27 20.11 28.16
C LEU A 116 17.30 21.23 27.12
N ILE A 117 16.59 21.06 26.01
CA ILE A 117 16.45 22.08 24.96
C ILE A 117 15.78 23.35 25.51
N ILE A 118 14.67 23.20 26.25
CA ILE A 118 13.97 24.34 26.87
C ILE A 118 14.90 25.09 27.82
N ARG A 119 15.61 24.38 28.71
CA ARG A 119 16.58 24.99 29.63
C ARG A 119 17.70 25.72 28.89
N PHE A 120 18.23 25.14 27.81
CA PHE A 120 19.25 25.77 26.99
C PHE A 120 18.74 27.06 26.33
N VAL A 121 17.55 27.03 25.72
CA VAL A 121 16.94 28.20 25.06
C VAL A 121 16.65 29.30 26.08
N ALA A 122 16.03 28.96 27.22
CA ALA A 122 15.76 29.91 28.30
C ALA A 122 17.05 30.49 28.89
N GLY A 123 18.08 29.66 29.10
CA GLY A 123 19.39 30.10 29.57
C GLY A 123 20.07 31.07 28.61
N ARG A 124 19.92 30.89 27.29
CA ARG A 124 20.48 31.79 26.27
C ARG A 124 19.76 33.14 26.22
N ILE A 125 18.43 33.14 26.38
CA ILE A 125 17.62 34.35 26.47
C ILE A 125 18.02 35.14 27.72
N ASN A 126 18.05 34.49 28.88
CA ASN A 126 18.44 35.10 30.14
C ASN A 126 19.90 35.58 30.12
N SER A 127 20.82 34.82 29.53
CA SER A 127 22.24 35.21 29.43
C SER A 127 22.45 36.43 28.53
N ARG A 128 21.66 36.59 27.45
CA ARG A 128 21.69 37.80 26.61
C ARG A 128 21.18 39.04 27.38
N GLN A 129 20.11 38.87 28.17
CA GLN A 129 19.57 39.92 29.02
C GLN A 129 20.51 40.28 30.19
N GLN A 130 21.18 39.28 30.74
CA GLN A 130 22.13 39.45 31.85
C GLN A 130 23.48 39.98 31.38
N TRP A 131 23.91 39.71 30.13
CA TRP A 131 25.08 40.33 29.51
C TRP A 131 24.90 41.83 29.23
N GLN A 132 23.66 42.26 28.96
CA GLN A 132 23.34 43.69 28.84
C GLN A 132 23.38 44.41 30.21
N ASN A 133 23.28 43.67 31.33
CA ASN A 133 23.06 44.22 32.67
C ASN A 133 24.09 43.78 33.73
N ARG A 134 25.25 43.20 33.36
CA ARG A 134 26.23 42.68 34.35
C ARG A 134 27.35 43.67 34.71
N PRO A 135 27.54 44.01 36.00
CA PRO A 135 28.78 44.59 36.52
C PRO A 135 29.89 43.53 36.62
N SER A 136 31.15 43.98 36.53
CA SER A 136 32.38 43.22 36.25
C SER A 136 32.87 42.20 37.30
N SER A 137 32.08 41.84 38.32
CA SER A 137 32.62 41.15 39.51
C SER A 137 31.69 40.08 40.10
N VAL A 138 31.56 38.91 39.45
CA VAL A 138 31.04 37.70 40.12
C VAL A 138 31.78 36.43 39.65
N SER A 139 32.09 35.58 40.63
CA SER A 139 32.99 34.41 40.61
C SER A 139 32.50 33.22 39.78
N SER A 140 33.47 32.38 39.41
CA SER A 140 33.55 31.61 38.16
C SER A 140 33.05 30.16 38.20
N GLN A 141 32.72 29.57 39.35
CA GLN A 141 32.52 28.12 39.45
C GLN A 141 31.11 27.61 39.12
N SER A 142 30.04 28.26 39.58
CA SER A 142 28.65 27.85 39.25
C SER A 142 28.29 28.17 37.80
N ALA A 143 28.75 29.32 37.30
CA ALA A 143 28.60 29.71 35.90
C ALA A 143 29.33 28.74 34.94
N GLN A 144 30.48 28.17 35.35
CA GLN A 144 31.23 27.19 34.54
C GLN A 144 30.49 25.86 34.40
N ALA A 145 29.76 25.40 35.43
CA ALA A 145 28.97 24.17 35.36
C ALA A 145 27.73 24.32 34.45
N ASP A 146 27.05 25.47 34.52
CA ASP A 146 25.93 25.79 33.62
C ASP A 146 26.40 26.00 32.17
N LEU A 147 27.55 26.66 31.97
CA LEU A 147 28.17 26.82 30.65
C LEU A 147 28.64 25.48 30.06
N ALA A 148 29.13 24.54 30.86
CA ALA A 148 29.51 23.20 30.39
C ALA A 148 28.29 22.36 29.96
N ASN A 149 27.17 22.47 30.68
CA ASN A 149 25.91 21.82 30.31
C ASN A 149 25.26 22.48 29.07
N VAL A 150 25.42 23.79 28.91
CA VAL A 150 25.00 24.56 27.71
C VAL A 150 25.92 24.26 26.52
N ALA A 151 27.22 24.10 26.72
CA ALA A 151 28.18 23.72 25.67
C ALA A 151 27.89 22.32 25.11
N ALA A 152 27.40 21.38 25.93
CA ALA A 152 26.97 20.07 25.47
C ALA A 152 25.75 20.12 24.50
N VAL A 153 24.90 21.14 24.62
CA VAL A 153 23.75 21.42 23.72
C VAL A 153 24.15 22.35 22.55
N SER A 154 25.32 22.97 22.61
CA SER A 154 25.92 23.80 21.56
C SER A 154 26.55 22.97 20.41
N ASN A 155 26.10 21.73 20.22
CA ASN A 155 26.55 20.88 19.11
C ASN A 155 25.60 21.08 17.92
N ARG A 156 26.11 21.69 16.85
CA ARG A 156 25.41 21.91 15.57
C ARG A 156 24.59 20.69 15.07
N PRO A 157 25.06 19.43 15.18
CA PRO A 157 24.30 18.27 14.74
C PRO A 157 22.94 18.08 15.45
N ILE A 158 22.82 18.45 16.73
CA ILE A 158 21.56 18.31 17.49
C ILE A 158 20.47 19.17 16.86
N TRP A 159 20.80 20.42 16.54
CA TRP A 159 19.87 21.36 15.93
C TRP A 159 19.51 20.97 14.49
N LEU A 160 20.41 20.30 13.77
CA LEU A 160 20.09 19.73 12.45
C LEU A 160 19.11 18.56 12.54
N PHE A 161 19.26 17.68 13.55
CA PHE A 161 18.27 16.63 13.79
C PHE A 161 16.91 17.22 14.19
N VAL A 162 16.87 18.20 15.08
CA VAL A 162 15.63 18.90 15.45
C VAL A 162 14.99 19.57 14.23
N LEU A 163 15.78 20.29 13.43
CA LEU A 163 15.29 20.94 12.21
C LEU A 163 14.74 19.93 11.22
N TRP A 164 15.45 18.83 10.97
CA TRP A 164 14.97 17.74 10.12
C TRP A 164 13.63 17.17 10.62
N ILE A 165 13.55 16.83 11.91
CA ILE A 165 12.34 16.27 12.50
C ILE A 165 11.16 17.22 12.30
N VAL A 166 11.34 18.51 12.59
CA VAL A 166 10.28 19.52 12.46
C VAL A 166 9.88 19.70 10.99
N LEU A 167 10.83 19.93 10.09
CA LEU A 167 10.53 20.16 8.67
C LEU A 167 9.89 18.93 8.03
N PHE A 168 10.39 17.74 8.35
CA PHE A 168 9.86 16.50 7.81
C PHE A 168 8.43 16.27 8.29
N LEU A 169 8.19 16.34 9.61
CA LEU A 169 6.85 16.16 10.18
C LEU A 169 5.87 17.22 9.69
N ALA A 170 6.31 18.47 9.57
CA ALA A 170 5.49 19.53 8.99
C ALA A 170 5.13 19.20 7.53
N GLY A 171 6.12 18.85 6.71
CA GLY A 171 5.93 18.52 5.30
C GLY A 171 4.97 17.35 5.07
N ILE A 172 5.17 16.22 5.75
CA ILE A 172 4.26 15.07 5.62
C ILE A 172 2.89 15.31 6.24
N SER A 173 2.77 16.24 7.21
CA SER A 173 1.49 16.61 7.82
C SER A 173 0.57 17.39 6.86
N LEU A 174 1.13 18.01 5.82
CA LEU A 174 0.37 18.69 4.77
C LEU A 174 -0.29 17.71 3.79
N ALA A 175 0.23 16.48 3.69
CA ALA A 175 -0.38 15.47 2.83
C ALA A 175 -1.71 14.99 3.42
N ALA A 176 -2.75 14.90 2.58
CA ALA A 176 -4.04 14.33 2.96
C ALA A 176 -3.91 12.83 3.29
N LYS A 177 -3.10 12.09 2.52
CA LYS A 177 -2.79 10.68 2.74
C LYS A 177 -1.84 10.52 3.92
N LYS A 178 -2.32 9.96 5.03
CA LYS A 178 -1.52 9.79 6.25
C LYS A 178 -1.48 8.34 6.71
N PHE A 179 -0.27 7.84 6.91
CA PHE A 179 -0.01 6.53 7.49
C PHE A 179 1.16 6.65 8.46
N ASP A 180 1.07 6.03 9.63
CA ASP A 180 2.07 6.10 10.69
C ASP A 180 3.49 5.74 10.21
N ARG A 181 3.62 4.75 9.31
CA ARG A 181 4.90 4.36 8.70
C ARG A 181 5.58 5.47 7.89
N TYR A 182 4.86 6.49 7.44
CA TYR A 182 5.46 7.66 6.78
C TYR A 182 6.33 8.49 7.72
N ALA A 183 6.18 8.34 9.05
CA ALA A 183 7.04 8.97 10.03
C ALA A 183 8.33 8.19 10.34
N LEU A 184 8.54 6.99 9.77
CA LEU A 184 9.78 6.21 9.97
C LEU A 184 11.09 7.02 9.75
N PRO A 185 11.19 7.94 8.77
CA PRO A 185 12.42 8.71 8.54
C PRO A 185 12.85 9.63 9.69
N VAL A 186 11.95 9.96 10.62
CA VAL A 186 12.32 10.74 11.82
C VAL A 186 12.68 9.87 13.01
N VAL A 187 12.44 8.56 12.96
CA VAL A 187 12.73 7.66 14.08
C VAL A 187 14.23 7.60 14.41
N PRO A 188 15.17 7.41 13.45
CA PRO A 188 16.60 7.42 13.76
C PRO A 188 17.11 8.70 14.45
N PRO A 189 16.82 9.92 13.96
CA PRO A 189 17.25 11.14 14.66
C PRO A 189 16.57 11.30 16.02
N LEU A 190 15.31 10.88 16.19
CA LEU A 190 14.65 10.84 17.51
C LEU A 190 15.37 9.89 18.48
N MET A 191 15.79 8.71 18.03
CA MET A 191 16.56 7.77 18.84
C MET A 191 17.92 8.36 19.26
N LEU A 192 18.62 9.05 18.36
CA LEU A 192 19.90 9.71 18.67
C LEU A 192 19.72 10.83 19.71
N LEU A 193 18.69 11.67 19.55
CA LEU A 193 18.37 12.72 20.52
C LEU A 193 18.03 12.13 21.89
N ALA A 194 17.24 11.07 21.94
CA ALA A 194 16.92 10.37 23.18
C ALA A 194 18.18 9.79 23.85
N ALA A 195 19.05 9.14 23.08
CA ALA A 195 20.31 8.60 23.60
C ALA A 195 21.19 9.71 24.20
N LEU A 196 21.38 10.82 23.48
CA LEU A 196 22.15 11.97 23.97
C LEU A 196 21.58 12.53 25.28
N ALA A 197 20.25 12.61 25.40
CA ALA A 197 19.59 13.06 26.62
C ALA A 197 19.85 12.11 27.80
N TRP A 198 19.75 10.79 27.61
CA TRP A 198 20.13 9.81 28.64
C TRP A 198 21.59 9.97 29.08
N PHE A 199 22.51 10.18 28.13
CA PHE A 199 23.95 10.35 28.41
C PHE A 199 24.32 11.69 29.06
N SER A 200 23.50 12.73 28.92
CA SER A 200 23.74 14.01 29.59
C SER A 200 23.63 13.92 31.11
N TRP A 201 22.95 12.88 31.64
CA TRP A 201 22.70 12.75 33.07
C TRP A 201 23.75 11.83 33.72
N PRO A 202 24.61 12.32 34.64
CA PRO A 202 25.79 11.59 35.09
C PRO A 202 25.50 10.23 35.73
N ARG A 203 24.34 10.08 36.38
CA ARG A 203 23.91 8.80 36.98
C ARG A 203 23.80 7.69 35.94
N PHE A 204 23.29 7.99 34.76
CA PHE A 204 23.08 7.02 33.67
C PHE A 204 24.36 6.71 32.90
N ARG A 205 25.48 7.38 33.18
CA ARG A 205 26.80 6.99 32.67
C ARG A 205 27.40 5.79 33.41
N ALA A 206 26.88 5.44 34.58
CA ALA A 206 27.36 4.28 35.33
C ALA A 206 26.94 2.98 34.62
N ARG A 207 27.88 2.03 34.48
CA ARG A 207 27.68 0.75 33.76
C ARG A 207 26.39 0.02 34.13
N ARG A 208 26.03 -0.04 35.42
CA ARG A 208 24.80 -0.70 35.90
C ARG A 208 23.52 -0.14 35.28
N TRP A 209 23.44 1.18 35.08
CA TRP A 209 22.27 1.82 34.50
C TRP A 209 22.23 1.62 32.99
N LEU A 210 23.37 1.69 32.31
CA LEU A 210 23.47 1.36 30.89
C LEU A 210 23.04 -0.08 30.60
N VAL A 211 23.51 -1.04 31.41
CA VAL A 211 23.09 -2.45 31.30
C VAL A 211 21.59 -2.58 31.54
N GLY A 212 21.03 -1.88 32.53
CA GLY A 212 19.59 -1.86 32.77
C GLY A 212 18.77 -1.29 31.60
N LEU A 213 19.21 -0.17 31.01
CA LEU A 213 18.57 0.44 29.84
C LEU A 213 18.64 -0.49 28.62
N ILE A 214 19.80 -1.08 28.35
CA ILE A 214 19.97 -2.05 27.26
C ILE A 214 19.08 -3.28 27.50
N GLY A 215 19.05 -3.80 28.73
CA GLY A 215 18.20 -4.93 29.10
C GLY A 215 16.71 -4.63 28.91
N LEU A 216 16.26 -3.43 29.30
CA LEU A 216 14.88 -3.01 29.10
C LEU A 216 14.53 -2.84 27.62
N GLN A 217 15.44 -2.27 26.82
CA GLN A 217 15.25 -2.15 25.36
C GLN A 217 15.20 -3.52 24.69
N ALA A 218 16.06 -4.44 25.10
CA ALA A 218 16.11 -5.80 24.61
C ALA A 218 14.85 -6.58 24.99
N ALA A 219 14.35 -6.42 26.22
CA ALA A 219 13.09 -7.03 26.65
C ALA A 219 11.89 -6.49 25.84
N PHE A 220 11.84 -5.18 25.60
CA PHE A 220 10.82 -4.57 24.75
C PHE A 220 10.89 -5.12 23.31
N TRP A 221 12.09 -5.19 22.73
CA TRP A 221 12.28 -5.76 21.39
C TRP A 221 11.87 -7.24 21.34
N LEU A 222 12.30 -8.04 22.32
CA LEU A 222 12.02 -9.47 22.38
C LEU A 222 10.51 -9.75 22.49
N PHE A 223 9.77 -8.93 23.24
CA PHE A 223 8.32 -9.04 23.36
C PHE A 223 7.61 -8.86 22.00
N TYR A 224 8.15 -8.04 21.10
CA TYR A 224 7.59 -7.77 19.77
C TYR A 224 8.38 -8.43 18.64
N ALA A 225 9.35 -9.31 18.92
CA ALA A 225 10.28 -9.81 17.91
C ALA A 225 9.57 -10.60 16.78
N ALA A 226 8.50 -11.32 17.11
CA ALA A 226 7.70 -12.04 16.12
C ALA A 226 6.88 -11.11 15.21
N TYR A 227 6.48 -9.93 15.73
CA TYR A 227 5.62 -8.98 15.03
C TYR A 227 6.09 -7.53 15.29
N PRO A 228 7.23 -7.10 14.73
CA PRO A 228 7.86 -5.81 15.09
C PRO A 228 7.01 -4.59 14.73
N LEU A 229 6.23 -4.68 13.65
CA LEU A 229 5.34 -3.62 13.20
C LEU A 229 4.11 -3.45 14.10
N THR A 230 3.92 -4.30 15.11
CA THR A 230 2.84 -4.17 16.10
C THR A 230 3.36 -3.55 17.40
N ALA A 231 4.66 -3.20 17.44
CA ALA A 231 5.28 -2.59 18.60
C ALA A 231 4.62 -1.23 18.92
N VAL A 232 4.13 -1.13 20.15
CA VAL A 232 3.53 0.08 20.70
C VAL A 232 3.98 0.30 22.15
N ASN A 233 4.04 1.56 22.54
CA ASN A 233 4.60 2.03 23.80
C ASN A 233 3.72 1.62 25.00
N PRO A 234 4.17 0.70 25.89
CA PRO A 234 3.41 0.30 27.06
C PRO A 234 3.15 1.44 28.05
N LEU A 235 3.97 2.50 28.07
CA LEU A 235 3.74 3.66 28.94
C LEU A 235 2.49 4.46 28.56
N LEU A 236 1.99 4.30 27.34
CA LEU A 236 0.75 4.92 26.85
C LEU A 236 -0.44 3.92 26.88
N GLY A 237 -0.31 2.85 27.66
CA GLY A 237 -1.28 1.74 27.74
C GLY A 237 -1.10 0.66 26.67
N GLY A 238 -0.03 0.77 25.86
CA GLY A 238 0.39 -0.29 24.96
C GLY A 238 -0.67 -0.70 23.93
N PRO A 239 -0.75 -1.99 23.59
CA PRO A 239 -1.71 -2.49 22.60
C PRO A 239 -3.17 -2.15 22.94
N PHE A 240 -3.54 -2.13 24.23
CA PHE A 240 -4.94 -1.99 24.66
C PHE A 240 -5.49 -0.59 24.42
N THR A 241 -4.63 0.43 24.51
CA THR A 241 -4.99 1.80 24.15
C THR A 241 -4.79 2.05 22.67
N ALA A 242 -3.67 1.58 22.08
CA ALA A 242 -3.30 1.88 20.70
C ALA A 242 -4.38 1.50 19.68
N ARG A 243 -5.14 0.42 19.93
CA ARG A 243 -6.25 0.00 19.07
C ARG A 243 -7.32 1.07 18.88
N TYR A 244 -7.47 2.02 19.79
CA TYR A 244 -8.44 3.12 19.68
C TYR A 244 -7.85 4.38 19.03
N VAL A 245 -6.55 4.38 18.74
CA VAL A 245 -5.82 5.56 18.28
C VAL A 245 -5.47 5.45 16.80
N PHE A 246 -5.01 4.29 16.32
CA PHE A 246 -4.67 4.05 14.92
C PHE A 246 -4.62 2.55 14.62
N ASN A 247 -4.59 2.18 13.33
CA ASN A 247 -4.44 0.79 12.90
C ASN A 247 -3.04 0.27 13.25
N VAL A 248 -2.98 -0.69 14.18
CA VAL A 248 -1.71 -1.22 14.70
C VAL A 248 -1.06 -2.18 13.72
N ASP A 249 -1.87 -3.05 13.09
CA ASP A 249 -1.43 -4.06 12.12
C ASP A 249 -1.52 -3.54 10.68
N TRP A 250 -0.67 -4.09 9.82
CA TRP A 250 -0.49 -3.79 8.40
C TRP A 250 -0.63 -5.03 7.49
N GLY A 251 -1.14 -6.13 8.04
CA GLY A 251 -1.28 -7.42 7.37
C GLY A 251 -0.64 -8.58 8.13
N GLU A 252 0.03 -8.32 9.25
CA GLU A 252 0.67 -9.35 10.09
C GLU A 252 -0.31 -10.43 10.53
N SER A 253 -1.52 -10.02 10.91
CA SER A 253 -2.60 -10.93 11.30
C SER A 253 -3.10 -11.75 10.10
N ILE A 254 -3.14 -11.19 8.90
CA ILE A 254 -3.50 -11.89 7.66
C ILE A 254 -2.44 -12.93 7.31
N SER A 255 -1.16 -12.54 7.32
CA SER A 255 -0.04 -13.45 7.05
C SER A 255 0.07 -14.55 8.11
N ALA A 256 -0.24 -14.25 9.37
CA ALA A 256 -0.32 -15.25 10.43
C ALA A 256 -1.50 -16.21 10.22
N SER A 257 -2.66 -15.71 9.79
CA SER A 257 -3.81 -16.54 9.40
C SER A 257 -3.48 -17.44 8.22
N GLY A 258 -2.81 -16.92 7.18
CA GLY A 258 -2.37 -17.71 6.04
C GLY A 258 -1.45 -18.86 6.44
N ARG A 259 -0.43 -18.57 7.27
CA ARG A 259 0.47 -19.60 7.83
C ARG A 259 -0.28 -20.66 8.62
N TRP A 260 -1.26 -20.26 9.43
CA TRP A 260 -2.07 -21.22 10.18
C TRP A 260 -2.95 -22.08 9.25
N LEU A 261 -3.54 -21.48 8.22
CA LEU A 261 -4.32 -22.19 7.21
C LEU A 261 -3.47 -23.15 6.39
N ALA A 262 -2.21 -22.82 6.11
CA ALA A 262 -1.28 -23.70 5.40
C ALA A 262 -1.06 -25.05 6.10
N ASP A 263 -1.18 -25.08 7.43
CA ASP A 263 -1.09 -26.30 8.23
C ASP A 263 -2.41 -27.10 8.27
N SER A 264 -3.49 -26.61 7.65
CA SER A 264 -4.80 -27.27 7.61
C SER A 264 -4.85 -28.34 6.50
N LEU A 265 -5.54 -29.45 6.78
CA LEU A 265 -5.72 -30.53 5.78
C LEU A 265 -6.46 -30.02 4.53
N GLY A 266 -5.86 -30.24 3.35
CA GLY A 266 -6.44 -29.87 2.06
C GLY A 266 -6.46 -28.37 1.78
N ALA A 267 -5.59 -27.58 2.43
CA ALA A 267 -5.54 -26.13 2.25
C ALA A 267 -5.23 -25.74 0.79
N GLU A 268 -4.46 -26.55 0.07
CA GLU A 268 -4.09 -26.36 -1.34
C GLU A 268 -5.28 -26.40 -2.30
N THR A 269 -6.38 -27.07 -1.95
CA THR A 269 -7.61 -27.12 -2.78
C THR A 269 -8.66 -26.10 -2.35
N LYS A 270 -8.36 -25.29 -1.32
CA LYS A 270 -9.32 -24.37 -0.72
C LYS A 270 -9.08 -22.93 -1.16
N THR A 271 -10.12 -22.11 -1.03
CA THR A 271 -10.09 -20.66 -1.28
C THR A 271 -10.10 -19.89 0.03
N ALA A 272 -9.40 -18.76 0.08
CA ALA A 272 -9.42 -17.87 1.24
C ALA A 272 -9.47 -16.40 0.82
N VAL A 273 -10.17 -15.59 1.60
CA VAL A 273 -10.31 -14.15 1.36
C VAL A 273 -9.97 -13.36 2.63
N ALA A 274 -9.30 -12.22 2.45
CA ALA A 274 -8.94 -11.27 3.49
C ALA A 274 -8.92 -9.85 2.93
N GLY A 275 -9.02 -8.83 3.80
CA GLY A 275 -9.02 -7.42 3.38
C GLY A 275 -7.76 -6.94 2.63
N ILE A 276 -6.67 -7.72 2.67
CA ILE A 276 -5.42 -7.44 1.94
C ILE A 276 -4.91 -8.73 1.30
N ALA A 277 -5.44 -9.11 0.14
CA ALA A 277 -5.06 -10.33 -0.59
C ALA A 277 -3.53 -10.53 -0.74
N PRO A 278 -2.70 -9.52 -1.10
CA PRO A 278 -1.25 -9.69 -1.19
C PRO A 278 -0.55 -10.07 0.14
N SER A 279 -1.18 -9.81 1.29
CA SER A 279 -0.65 -10.21 2.60
C SER A 279 -1.02 -11.66 2.96
N LEU A 280 -1.95 -12.28 2.23
CA LEU A 280 -2.40 -13.66 2.41
C LEU A 280 -1.71 -14.61 1.42
N ALA A 281 -1.72 -14.26 0.12
CA ALA A 281 -1.32 -15.15 -0.97
C ALA A 281 0.06 -15.82 -0.80
N PRO A 282 1.12 -15.15 -0.30
CA PRO A 282 2.42 -15.81 -0.11
C PRO A 282 2.44 -16.86 1.00
N PHE A 283 1.43 -16.88 1.88
CA PHE A 283 1.39 -17.71 3.08
C PHE A 283 0.28 -18.76 3.07
N PHE A 284 -0.66 -18.68 2.14
CA PHE A 284 -1.76 -19.64 1.99
C PHE A 284 -1.54 -20.46 0.72
N PRO A 285 -1.44 -21.80 0.80
CA PRO A 285 -1.12 -22.64 -0.35
C PRO A 285 -2.29 -22.82 -1.33
N GLY A 286 -3.52 -22.51 -0.91
CA GLY A 286 -4.70 -22.51 -1.78
C GLY A 286 -4.89 -21.19 -2.53
N GLN A 287 -6.05 -21.04 -3.16
CA GLN A 287 -6.35 -19.86 -3.97
C GLN A 287 -6.76 -18.68 -3.08
N THR A 288 -6.07 -17.55 -3.20
CA THR A 288 -6.46 -16.31 -2.53
C THR A 288 -7.42 -15.52 -3.41
N LEU A 289 -8.63 -15.26 -2.93
CA LEU A 289 -9.61 -14.42 -3.60
C LEU A 289 -9.38 -12.95 -3.25
N PHE A 290 -9.64 -12.06 -4.22
CA PHE A 290 -9.63 -10.62 -3.95
C PHE A 290 -10.84 -10.20 -3.12
N PRO A 291 -10.68 -9.28 -2.15
CA PRO A 291 -11.79 -8.86 -1.30
C PRO A 291 -12.77 -7.97 -2.11
N ASP A 292 -13.80 -8.60 -2.65
CA ASP A 292 -14.98 -7.97 -3.23
C ASP A 292 -16.27 -8.58 -2.64
N PRO A 293 -17.42 -7.91 -2.71
CA PRO A 293 -18.68 -8.40 -2.13
C PRO A 293 -19.10 -9.81 -2.58
N GLU A 294 -18.70 -10.23 -3.79
CA GLU A 294 -19.01 -11.55 -4.34
C GLU A 294 -18.04 -12.64 -3.83
N ALA A 295 -16.79 -12.29 -3.57
CA ALA A 295 -15.74 -13.20 -3.14
C ALA A 295 -15.90 -13.65 -1.68
N TRP A 296 -16.41 -12.78 -0.81
CA TRP A 296 -16.65 -13.10 0.60
C TRP A 296 -17.51 -14.36 0.80
N PRO A 297 -18.68 -14.53 0.16
CA PRO A 297 -19.48 -15.75 0.30
C PRO A 297 -18.92 -16.96 -0.49
N GLN A 298 -18.01 -16.75 -1.45
CA GLN A 298 -17.41 -17.82 -2.28
C GLN A 298 -16.21 -18.50 -1.64
N ALA A 299 -15.55 -17.86 -0.68
CA ALA A 299 -14.33 -18.37 -0.05
C ALA A 299 -14.62 -19.51 0.94
N ASP A 300 -13.82 -20.58 0.94
CA ASP A 300 -13.89 -21.59 2.02
C ASP A 300 -13.50 -20.96 3.37
N PHE A 301 -12.51 -20.06 3.36
CA PHE A 301 -12.07 -19.35 4.54
C PHE A 301 -12.22 -17.83 4.42
N VAL A 302 -12.86 -17.23 5.43
CA VAL A 302 -13.00 -15.79 5.55
C VAL A 302 -12.16 -15.32 6.73
N ILE A 303 -11.19 -14.44 6.46
CA ILE A 303 -10.30 -13.89 7.47
C ILE A 303 -10.73 -12.45 7.74
N VAL A 304 -11.27 -12.22 8.94
CA VAL A 304 -11.65 -10.90 9.43
C VAL A 304 -10.57 -10.42 10.40
N THR A 305 -9.98 -9.26 10.15
CA THR A 305 -8.99 -8.69 11.08
C THR A 305 -9.62 -7.68 12.04
N ALA A 306 -8.93 -7.42 13.15
CA ALA A 306 -9.31 -6.36 14.08
C ALA A 306 -9.29 -4.94 13.46
N ASN A 307 -8.62 -4.78 12.31
CA ASN A 307 -8.64 -3.55 11.53
C ASN A 307 -9.87 -3.47 10.59
N ASP A 308 -10.40 -4.60 10.14
CA ASP A 308 -11.56 -4.67 9.24
C ASP A 308 -12.87 -4.44 10.02
N GLY A 309 -12.97 -4.97 11.24
CA GLY A 309 -14.19 -4.98 12.07
C GLY A 309 -14.45 -3.73 12.92
N ARG A 310 -14.12 -2.52 12.43
CA ARG A 310 -14.37 -1.25 13.16
C ARG A 310 -15.13 -0.18 12.37
N THR A 311 -15.38 -0.43 11.10
CA THR A 311 -16.72 -0.30 10.50
C THR A 311 -17.51 -1.53 10.93
N ASN A 312 -18.30 -1.39 12.00
CA ASN A 312 -19.25 -2.34 12.62
C ASN A 312 -19.01 -3.88 12.45
N PRO A 313 -18.81 -4.64 13.55
CA PRO A 313 -18.74 -6.11 13.53
C PRO A 313 -19.97 -6.83 12.95
N ASP A 314 -21.13 -6.17 12.89
CA ASP A 314 -22.32 -6.69 12.22
C ASP A 314 -22.29 -6.50 10.69
N ASP A 315 -21.48 -5.59 10.16
CA ASP A 315 -21.35 -5.34 8.72
C ASP A 315 -20.36 -6.31 8.05
N ALA A 316 -19.48 -6.93 8.84
CA ALA A 316 -18.43 -7.83 8.38
C ALA A 316 -18.66 -9.31 8.75
N LYS A 317 -19.85 -9.67 9.26
CA LYS A 317 -20.16 -11.08 9.47
C LYS A 317 -20.16 -11.77 8.11
N PRO A 318 -19.24 -12.73 7.83
CA PRO A 318 -19.55 -13.74 6.83
C PRO A 318 -20.92 -14.32 7.17
N SER A 319 -21.65 -14.79 6.15
CA SER A 319 -22.97 -15.42 6.24
C SER A 319 -23.24 -16.02 7.63
N LEU A 320 -24.46 -15.86 8.18
CA LEU A 320 -24.90 -16.34 9.51
C LEU A 320 -24.57 -17.83 9.86
N GLN A 321 -23.96 -18.58 8.92
CA GLN A 321 -23.58 -19.98 8.96
C GLN A 321 -22.05 -20.23 9.03
N ALA A 322 -21.19 -19.21 8.95
CA ALA A 322 -19.74 -19.42 9.00
C ALA A 322 -19.24 -19.80 10.40
N GLU A 323 -18.43 -20.85 10.52
CA GLU A 323 -17.92 -21.35 11.79
C GLU A 323 -16.56 -20.76 12.13
N LEU A 324 -16.40 -20.19 13.33
CA LEU A 324 -15.10 -19.73 13.81
C LEU A 324 -14.18 -20.93 14.04
N ARG A 325 -13.10 -21.05 13.25
CA ARG A 325 -12.11 -22.14 13.37
C ARG A 325 -10.92 -21.76 14.22
N HIS A 326 -10.47 -20.51 14.11
CA HIS A 326 -9.29 -20.06 14.83
C HIS A 326 -9.30 -18.55 15.08
N THR A 327 -8.67 -18.16 16.19
CA THR A 327 -8.41 -16.77 16.52
C THR A 327 -6.91 -16.56 16.62
N VAL A 328 -6.38 -15.73 15.72
CA VAL A 328 -4.97 -15.32 15.75
C VAL A 328 -4.76 -14.34 16.90
N ARG A 329 -3.85 -14.70 17.80
CA ARG A 329 -3.53 -13.94 19.00
C ARG A 329 -2.05 -13.61 19.10
N TYR A 330 -1.73 -12.35 19.30
CA TYR A 330 -0.40 -11.89 19.69
C TYR A 330 -0.52 -10.60 20.48
N THR A 331 0.50 -10.29 21.29
CA THR A 331 0.54 -9.09 22.15
C THR A 331 -0.63 -9.01 23.15
N GLY A 332 -1.20 -10.17 23.53
CA GLY A 332 -2.33 -10.28 24.46
C GLY A 332 -3.69 -9.86 23.88
N GLN A 333 -3.84 -9.83 22.55
CA GLN A 333 -5.09 -9.44 21.87
C GLN A 333 -5.48 -10.40 20.78
N ASP A 334 -6.79 -10.47 20.51
CA ASP A 334 -7.37 -11.12 19.33
C ASP A 334 -7.19 -10.18 18.14
N ARG A 335 -6.54 -10.67 17.08
CA ARG A 335 -6.04 -9.85 15.95
C ARG A 335 -6.68 -10.21 14.62
N ALA A 336 -7.02 -11.47 14.44
CA ALA A 336 -7.84 -11.92 13.34
C ALA A 336 -8.67 -13.14 13.77
N TRP A 337 -9.79 -13.31 13.11
CA TRP A 337 -10.69 -14.44 13.23
C TRP A 337 -10.79 -15.13 11.87
N ILE A 338 -10.61 -16.45 11.89
CA ILE A 338 -10.64 -17.29 10.70
C ILE A 338 -11.94 -18.08 10.76
N TYR A 339 -12.84 -17.76 9.85
CA TYR A 339 -14.12 -18.42 9.69
C TYR A 339 -14.03 -19.42 8.54
N GLU A 340 -14.55 -20.63 8.72
CA GLU A 340 -14.77 -21.58 7.64
C GLU A 340 -16.23 -21.56 7.23
N GLN A 341 -16.47 -21.46 5.93
CA GLN A 341 -17.82 -21.53 5.36
C GLN A 341 -18.15 -22.99 5.05
N PRO A 342 -19.23 -23.55 5.65
CA PRO A 342 -19.58 -24.95 5.42
C PRO A 342 -20.11 -25.20 3.99
N ASN A 343 -20.70 -24.18 3.37
CA ASN A 343 -21.20 -24.23 2.00
C ASN A 343 -20.90 -22.90 1.30
N PRO A 344 -19.67 -22.66 0.83
CA PRO A 344 -19.34 -21.46 0.10
C PRO A 344 -20.23 -21.36 -1.15
N ALA A 345 -20.78 -20.17 -1.39
CA ALA A 345 -21.67 -19.88 -2.51
C ALA A 345 -20.90 -19.78 -3.83
N ARG A 346 -20.17 -20.84 -4.19
CA ARG A 346 -19.39 -20.88 -5.42
C ARG A 346 -20.34 -20.77 -6.61
N PRO A 347 -20.21 -19.75 -7.48
CA PRO A 347 -20.98 -19.71 -8.70
C PRO A 347 -20.65 -20.97 -9.49
N PHE A 348 -21.70 -21.70 -9.91
CA PHE A 348 -21.52 -22.79 -10.85
C PHE A 348 -21.09 -22.16 -12.18
N ILE A 349 -19.85 -22.41 -12.58
CA ILE A 349 -19.31 -21.97 -13.87
C ILE A 349 -19.56 -23.10 -14.88
N PRO A 350 -20.45 -22.91 -15.86
CA PRO A 350 -20.74 -23.93 -16.87
C PRO A 350 -19.63 -23.95 -17.93
N TRP A 351 -18.45 -24.47 -17.55
CA TRP A 351 -17.31 -24.55 -18.45
C TRP A 351 -17.65 -25.34 -19.72
N GLU A 352 -17.46 -24.70 -20.87
CA GLU A 352 -17.48 -25.33 -22.18
C GLU A 352 -16.04 -25.48 -22.66
N ALA A 353 -15.65 -26.71 -22.99
CA ALA A 353 -14.33 -26.97 -23.57
C ALA A 353 -14.20 -26.25 -24.91
N ALA A 354 -13.08 -25.56 -25.11
CA ALA A 354 -12.75 -25.01 -26.40
C ALA A 354 -12.46 -26.16 -27.40
N PRO A 355 -12.61 -25.93 -28.71
CA PRO A 355 -12.16 -26.88 -29.73
C PRO A 355 -10.71 -27.33 -29.50
N ASP A 356 -10.44 -28.62 -29.74
CA ASP A 356 -9.11 -29.19 -29.51
C ASP A 356 -8.00 -28.44 -30.29
N GLY A 357 -6.95 -28.06 -29.56
CA GLY A 357 -5.77 -27.39 -30.12
C GLY A 357 -6.00 -25.93 -30.54
N LEU A 358 -7.05 -25.27 -30.04
CA LEU A 358 -7.33 -23.87 -30.31
C LEU A 358 -6.29 -22.95 -29.65
N THR A 359 -5.50 -22.25 -30.46
CA THR A 359 -4.38 -21.42 -29.97
C THR A 359 -4.34 -20.06 -30.64
N PHE A 360 -4.02 -19.01 -29.89
CA PHE A 360 -3.69 -17.70 -30.44
C PHE A 360 -2.20 -17.69 -30.82
N ALA A 361 -1.92 -17.43 -32.09
CA ALA A 361 -0.59 -17.44 -32.70
C ALA A 361 0.25 -18.71 -32.42
N GLY A 362 -0.39 -19.83 -32.06
CA GLY A 362 0.29 -21.08 -31.72
C GLY A 362 0.97 -21.10 -30.34
N GLN A 363 0.81 -20.04 -29.53
CA GLN A 363 1.53 -19.84 -28.26
C GLN A 363 0.62 -19.90 -27.03
N VAL A 364 -0.57 -19.33 -27.14
CA VAL A 364 -1.52 -19.19 -26.01
C VAL A 364 -2.77 -20.00 -26.34
N ALA A 365 -2.97 -21.12 -25.65
CA ALA A 365 -4.15 -21.96 -25.82
C ALA A 365 -5.32 -21.43 -24.99
N LEU A 366 -6.51 -21.40 -25.60
CA LEU A 366 -7.77 -21.30 -24.87
C LEU A 366 -8.29 -22.72 -24.67
N LEU A 367 -8.33 -23.20 -23.42
CA LEU A 367 -8.73 -24.56 -23.08
C LEU A 367 -10.23 -24.70 -22.84
N ALA A 368 -10.82 -23.70 -22.19
CA ALA A 368 -12.24 -23.66 -21.89
C ALA A 368 -12.72 -22.23 -21.70
N SER A 369 -14.01 -22.02 -21.89
CA SER A 369 -14.66 -20.73 -21.63
C SER A 369 -16.02 -20.93 -20.98
N ALA A 370 -16.49 -19.92 -20.26
CA ALA A 370 -17.87 -19.86 -19.80
C ALA A 370 -18.31 -18.40 -19.78
N ALA A 371 -19.62 -18.15 -19.85
CA ALA A 371 -20.17 -16.85 -19.57
C ALA A 371 -21.41 -16.93 -18.67
N ARG A 372 -21.53 -15.99 -17.74
CA ARG A 372 -22.76 -15.70 -17.01
C ARG A 372 -23.04 -14.21 -17.05
N ALA A 373 -24.27 -13.83 -16.79
CA ALA A 373 -24.63 -12.43 -16.61
C ALA A 373 -25.40 -12.25 -15.31
N ASP A 374 -25.15 -11.12 -14.65
CA ASP A 374 -26.00 -10.58 -13.60
C ASP A 374 -26.61 -9.24 -14.03
N GLU A 375 -27.18 -8.50 -13.09
CA GLU A 375 -27.84 -7.22 -13.38
C GLU A 375 -26.90 -6.15 -13.96
N ASN A 376 -25.62 -6.19 -13.59
CA ASN A 376 -24.66 -5.13 -13.88
C ASN A 376 -23.49 -5.60 -14.75
N HIS A 377 -23.22 -6.90 -14.83
CA HIS A 377 -22.04 -7.42 -15.52
C HIS A 377 -22.34 -8.67 -16.33
N VAL A 378 -21.60 -8.82 -17.43
CA VAL A 378 -21.30 -10.13 -18.02
C VAL A 378 -19.95 -10.58 -17.49
N HIS A 379 -19.95 -11.73 -16.82
CA HIS A 379 -18.74 -12.39 -16.36
C HIS A 379 -18.35 -13.43 -17.42
N PHE A 380 -17.24 -13.18 -18.10
CA PHE A 380 -16.65 -14.11 -19.04
C PHE A 380 -15.45 -14.79 -18.38
N TYR A 381 -15.45 -16.12 -18.36
CA TYR A 381 -14.38 -16.93 -17.82
C TYR A 381 -13.60 -17.58 -18.96
N ALA A 382 -12.29 -17.61 -18.83
CA ALA A 382 -11.42 -18.33 -19.75
C ALA A 382 -10.35 -19.10 -18.98
N ARG A 383 -10.16 -20.37 -19.36
CA ARG A 383 -9.03 -21.19 -18.92
C ARG A 383 -7.97 -21.19 -19.99
N TRP A 384 -6.77 -20.77 -19.65
CA TRP A 384 -5.66 -20.62 -20.59
C TRP A 384 -4.59 -21.67 -20.34
N GLU A 385 -3.68 -21.83 -21.31
CA GLU A 385 -2.41 -22.57 -21.14
C GLU A 385 -1.38 -21.96 -22.09
N LEU A 386 -0.12 -21.91 -21.67
CA LEU A 386 0.98 -21.61 -22.58
C LEU A 386 1.48 -22.89 -23.23
N THR A 387 1.26 -23.00 -24.54
CA THR A 387 1.76 -24.15 -25.32
C THR A 387 3.25 -24.06 -25.57
N GLN A 388 3.81 -22.84 -25.57
CA GLN A 388 5.22 -22.56 -25.71
C GLN A 388 5.62 -21.39 -24.79
N PRO A 389 6.84 -21.38 -24.23
CA PRO A 389 7.38 -20.22 -23.54
C PRO A 389 7.33 -18.99 -24.46
N THR A 390 6.93 -17.86 -23.91
CA THR A 390 6.81 -16.60 -24.63
C THR A 390 7.41 -15.47 -23.80
N ASP A 391 8.04 -14.52 -24.49
CA ASP A 391 8.47 -13.23 -23.92
C ASP A 391 7.47 -12.12 -24.27
N GLY A 392 6.37 -12.47 -24.95
CA GLY A 392 5.35 -11.55 -25.43
C GLY A 392 4.33 -11.21 -24.35
N ARG A 393 3.86 -9.96 -24.36
CA ARG A 393 2.75 -9.51 -23.54
C ARG A 393 1.50 -9.35 -24.39
N TYR A 394 0.36 -9.65 -23.80
CA TYR A 394 -0.88 -9.74 -24.54
C TYR A 394 -1.99 -8.91 -23.92
N ILE A 395 -2.81 -8.31 -24.79
CA ILE A 395 -4.05 -7.64 -24.41
C ILE A 395 -5.23 -8.52 -24.81
N VAL A 396 -6.04 -8.88 -23.83
CA VAL A 396 -7.34 -9.52 -24.00
C VAL A 396 -8.35 -8.44 -24.35
N LYS A 397 -9.00 -8.57 -25.51
CA LYS A 397 -10.08 -7.71 -25.96
C LYS A 397 -11.39 -8.50 -25.98
N LEU A 398 -12.39 -7.99 -25.27
CA LEU A 398 -13.72 -8.57 -25.19
C LEU A 398 -14.74 -7.59 -25.75
N LEU A 399 -15.62 -8.07 -26.63
CA LEU A 399 -16.75 -7.31 -27.15
C LEU A 399 -18.05 -8.03 -26.83
N LEU A 400 -19.02 -7.34 -26.25
CA LEU A 400 -20.38 -7.86 -26.10
C LEU A 400 -21.20 -7.42 -27.32
N LYS A 401 -21.68 -8.38 -28.11
CA LYS A 401 -22.46 -8.15 -29.33
C LYS A 401 -23.86 -8.74 -29.24
N ASP A 402 -24.84 -8.07 -29.84
CA ASP A 402 -26.17 -8.64 -30.03
C ASP A 402 -26.29 -9.47 -31.31
N ALA A 403 -27.48 -10.00 -31.58
CA ALA A 403 -27.76 -10.80 -32.77
C ALA A 403 -27.65 -10.01 -34.11
N ALA A 404 -27.73 -8.67 -34.07
CA ALA A 404 -27.53 -7.82 -35.23
C ALA A 404 -26.05 -7.46 -35.46
N GLY A 405 -25.15 -7.91 -34.56
CA GLY A 405 -23.73 -7.57 -34.58
C GLY A 405 -23.42 -6.19 -33.99
N GLN A 406 -24.38 -5.52 -33.37
CA GLN A 406 -24.14 -4.26 -32.68
C GLN A 406 -23.30 -4.52 -31.43
N ILE A 407 -22.25 -3.72 -31.27
CA ILE A 407 -21.40 -3.76 -30.07
C ILE A 407 -22.06 -2.92 -28.98
N TRP A 408 -22.29 -3.54 -27.83
CA TRP A 408 -22.88 -2.92 -26.64
C TRP A 408 -21.84 -2.57 -25.58
N GLN A 409 -20.77 -3.34 -25.49
CA GLN A 409 -19.66 -3.07 -24.58
C GLN A 409 -18.34 -3.56 -25.16
N THR A 410 -17.25 -2.87 -24.84
CA THR A 410 -15.88 -3.30 -25.15
C THR A 410 -15.00 -3.18 -23.91
N GLN A 411 -14.15 -4.17 -23.68
CA GLN A 411 -13.17 -4.17 -22.61
C GLN A 411 -11.82 -4.63 -23.15
N GLU A 412 -10.75 -3.95 -22.75
CA GLU A 412 -9.37 -4.33 -23.03
C GLU A 412 -8.59 -4.41 -21.72
N THR A 413 -7.87 -5.51 -21.50
CA THR A 413 -7.07 -5.72 -20.30
C THR A 413 -5.85 -6.58 -20.62
N ALA A 414 -4.77 -6.44 -19.85
CA ALA A 414 -3.63 -7.34 -19.96
C ALA A 414 -4.04 -8.78 -19.61
N LEU A 415 -3.47 -9.77 -20.32
CA LEU A 415 -3.58 -11.18 -19.97
C LEU A 415 -2.70 -11.44 -18.74
N LEU A 416 -3.33 -11.59 -17.57
CA LEU A 416 -2.65 -11.85 -16.31
C LEU A 416 -3.35 -13.02 -15.60
N ASN A 417 -2.59 -13.93 -14.98
CA ASN A 417 -3.19 -14.98 -14.16
C ASN A 417 -3.83 -14.39 -12.88
N GLU A 418 -4.41 -15.27 -12.05
CA GLU A 418 -5.15 -14.93 -10.82
C GLU A 418 -4.30 -14.18 -9.78
N VAL A 419 -2.96 -14.21 -9.92
CA VAL A 419 -2.01 -13.50 -9.05
C VAL A 419 -1.31 -12.33 -9.76
N TYR A 420 -1.85 -11.86 -10.88
CA TYR A 420 -1.35 -10.74 -11.69
C TYR A 420 0.03 -10.92 -12.32
N PHE A 421 0.43 -12.15 -12.62
CA PHE A 421 1.62 -12.43 -13.39
C PHE A 421 1.31 -12.49 -14.88
N TYR A 422 2.20 -11.87 -15.66
CA TYR A 422 2.19 -11.97 -17.11
C TYR A 422 2.55 -13.38 -17.57
N PRO A 423 2.18 -13.77 -18.81
CA PRO A 423 2.39 -15.14 -19.29
C PRO A 423 3.86 -15.57 -19.28
N GLU A 424 4.82 -14.68 -19.49
CA GLU A 424 6.26 -14.98 -19.35
C GLU A 424 6.68 -15.45 -17.94
N HIS A 425 5.79 -15.36 -16.95
CA HIS A 425 6.02 -15.74 -15.56
C HIS A 425 5.08 -16.84 -15.07
N TRP A 426 4.25 -17.41 -15.95
CA TRP A 426 3.43 -18.58 -15.62
C TRP A 426 4.32 -19.82 -15.51
N GLN A 427 3.96 -20.73 -14.61
CA GLN A 427 4.67 -21.99 -14.44
C GLN A 427 4.38 -22.94 -15.62
N PRO A 428 5.32 -23.82 -16.00
CA PRO A 428 5.06 -24.83 -17.02
C PRO A 428 3.86 -25.73 -16.62
N GLY A 429 2.87 -25.83 -17.50
CA GLY A 429 1.64 -26.59 -17.27
C GLY A 429 0.63 -25.90 -16.36
N GLU A 430 0.83 -24.62 -16.01
CA GLU A 430 -0.17 -23.80 -15.33
C GLU A 430 -1.36 -23.56 -16.26
N THR A 431 -2.57 -23.75 -15.73
CA THR A 431 -3.83 -23.54 -16.46
C THR A 431 -4.69 -22.48 -15.75
N PRO A 432 -4.34 -21.19 -15.84
CA PRO A 432 -5.03 -20.17 -15.06
C PRO A 432 -6.48 -19.99 -15.51
N GLU A 433 -7.39 -19.84 -14.55
CA GLU A 433 -8.81 -19.57 -14.73
C GLU A 433 -9.10 -18.10 -14.43
N ILE A 434 -9.30 -17.32 -15.49
CA ILE A 434 -9.42 -15.86 -15.39
C ILE A 434 -10.87 -15.44 -15.60
N GLU A 435 -11.39 -14.58 -14.72
CA GLU A 435 -12.67 -13.89 -14.86
C GLU A 435 -12.48 -12.48 -15.42
N TYR A 436 -13.21 -12.17 -16.49
CA TYR A 436 -13.32 -10.84 -17.06
C TYR A 436 -14.73 -10.30 -16.84
N ARG A 437 -14.84 -9.10 -16.26
CA ARG A 437 -16.13 -8.48 -15.92
C ARG A 437 -16.42 -7.32 -16.87
N LEU A 438 -17.35 -7.53 -17.80
CA LEU A 438 -17.84 -6.50 -18.70
C LEU A 438 -19.02 -5.78 -18.04
N LEU A 439 -18.89 -4.49 -17.74
CA LEU A 439 -19.98 -3.67 -17.20
C LEU A 439 -21.09 -3.50 -18.25
N LEU A 440 -22.32 -3.82 -17.89
CA LEU A 440 -23.51 -3.69 -18.73
C LEU A 440 -24.04 -2.25 -18.73
N PRO A 441 -24.44 -1.72 -19.90
CA PRO A 441 -25.22 -0.48 -19.97
C PRO A 441 -26.56 -0.61 -19.24
N ARG A 442 -26.98 0.42 -18.49
CA ARG A 442 -28.20 0.43 -17.64
C ARG A 442 -29.52 0.14 -18.36
N ALA A 443 -29.55 0.18 -19.69
CA ALA A 443 -30.73 -0.06 -20.51
C ALA A 443 -30.51 -1.13 -21.59
N ILE A 444 -29.51 -2.01 -21.41
CA ILE A 444 -29.28 -3.10 -22.35
C ILE A 444 -30.52 -4.02 -22.35
N PRO A 445 -31.12 -4.31 -23.53
CA PRO A 445 -32.30 -5.17 -23.58
C PRO A 445 -31.97 -6.58 -23.11
N PRO A 446 -32.85 -7.26 -22.36
CA PRO A 446 -32.67 -8.68 -22.09
C PRO A 446 -32.75 -9.47 -23.40
N GLY A 447 -31.98 -10.55 -23.50
CA GLY A 447 -31.89 -11.31 -24.74
C GLY A 447 -30.61 -12.12 -24.88
N LYS A 448 -30.38 -12.63 -26.08
CA LYS A 448 -29.18 -13.40 -26.42
C LYS A 448 -28.11 -12.47 -26.98
N TYR A 449 -26.92 -12.59 -26.42
CA TYR A 449 -25.72 -11.87 -26.80
C TYR A 449 -24.58 -12.85 -27.03
N VAL A 450 -23.49 -12.36 -27.59
CA VAL A 450 -22.25 -13.11 -27.80
C VAL A 450 -21.11 -12.28 -27.24
N VAL A 451 -20.26 -12.91 -26.43
CA VAL A 451 -18.96 -12.36 -26.05
C VAL A 451 -17.96 -12.79 -27.13
N GLU A 452 -17.37 -11.81 -27.81
CA GLU A 452 -16.30 -12.01 -28.77
C GLU A 452 -14.96 -11.69 -28.11
N LEU A 453 -14.09 -12.70 -28.04
CA LEU A 453 -12.77 -12.66 -27.46
C LEU A 453 -11.71 -12.57 -28.56
N ALA A 454 -10.81 -11.61 -28.43
CA ALA A 454 -9.61 -11.49 -29.25
C ALA A 454 -8.37 -11.29 -28.38
N LEU A 455 -7.21 -11.69 -28.90
CA LEU A 455 -5.93 -11.47 -28.25
C LEU A 455 -5.06 -10.59 -29.14
N LEU A 456 -4.44 -9.56 -28.57
CA LEU A 456 -3.52 -8.67 -29.25
C LEU A 456 -2.13 -8.79 -28.67
N ASP A 457 -1.10 -8.63 -29.49
CA ASP A 457 0.26 -8.39 -29.01
C ASP A 457 0.36 -6.96 -28.48
N GLU A 458 0.84 -6.78 -27.24
CA GLU A 458 0.91 -5.47 -26.59
C GLU A 458 1.94 -4.54 -27.27
N ALA A 459 3.02 -5.10 -27.83
CA ALA A 459 4.10 -4.31 -28.43
C ALA A 459 3.75 -3.80 -29.83
N SER A 460 3.13 -4.64 -30.65
CA SER A 460 2.74 -4.28 -32.03
C SER A 460 1.32 -3.74 -32.14
N GLY A 461 0.44 -4.09 -31.20
CA GLY A 461 -1.01 -3.80 -31.28
C GLY A 461 -1.74 -4.67 -32.30
N GLU A 462 -1.10 -5.70 -32.86
CA GLU A 462 -1.71 -6.57 -33.86
C GLU A 462 -2.60 -7.65 -33.23
N LEU A 463 -3.73 -7.94 -33.89
CA LEU A 463 -4.60 -9.06 -33.53
C LEU A 463 -3.91 -10.39 -33.86
N LEU A 464 -3.84 -11.27 -32.87
CA LEU A 464 -3.26 -12.59 -33.02
C LEU A 464 -4.25 -13.54 -33.69
N PRO A 465 -3.82 -14.31 -34.71
CA PRO A 465 -4.69 -15.26 -35.38
C PRO A 465 -5.05 -16.40 -34.44
N LEU A 466 -6.32 -16.78 -34.45
CA LEU A 466 -6.82 -17.97 -33.77
C LEU A 466 -6.63 -19.18 -34.70
N LEU A 467 -5.77 -20.09 -34.29
CA LEU A 467 -5.39 -21.29 -35.03
C LEU A 467 -6.15 -22.50 -34.50
N ALA A 468 -6.61 -23.37 -35.39
CA ALA A 468 -7.11 -24.70 -35.04
C ALA A 468 -5.94 -25.64 -34.74
N GLY A 469 -6.23 -26.82 -34.16
CA GLY A 469 -5.21 -27.82 -33.82
C GLY A 469 -4.38 -28.36 -35.01
N ASP A 470 -4.83 -28.15 -36.26
CA ASP A 470 -4.06 -28.45 -37.47
C ASP A 470 -3.14 -27.30 -37.95
N GLY A 471 -3.07 -26.22 -37.18
CA GLY A 471 -2.25 -25.02 -37.44
C GLY A 471 -2.86 -24.04 -38.44
N ARG A 472 -4.06 -24.28 -38.96
CA ARG A 472 -4.72 -23.35 -39.87
C ARG A 472 -5.39 -22.22 -39.12
N ILE A 473 -5.36 -21.02 -39.70
CA ILE A 473 -6.10 -19.87 -39.19
C ILE A 473 -7.60 -20.17 -39.31
N GLN A 474 -8.28 -20.24 -38.18
CA GLN A 474 -9.72 -20.42 -38.08
C GLN A 474 -10.47 -19.09 -38.07
N SER A 475 -9.98 -18.12 -37.30
CA SER A 475 -10.59 -16.80 -37.10
C SER A 475 -9.54 -15.82 -36.53
N LEU A 476 -9.94 -14.57 -36.28
CA LEU A 476 -9.20 -13.64 -35.41
C LEU A 476 -9.81 -13.57 -34.01
N THR A 477 -11.01 -14.13 -33.83
CA THR A 477 -11.77 -14.03 -32.60
C THR A 477 -12.43 -15.37 -32.26
N PHE A 478 -12.55 -15.63 -30.96
CA PHE A 478 -13.35 -16.70 -30.38
C PHE A 478 -14.69 -16.12 -29.92
N THR A 479 -15.79 -16.88 -30.04
CA THR A 479 -17.11 -16.41 -29.63
C THR A 479 -17.75 -17.35 -28.63
N HIS A 480 -18.41 -16.77 -27.62
CA HIS A 480 -19.14 -17.52 -26.61
C HIS A 480 -20.52 -16.89 -26.35
N PRO A 481 -21.63 -17.66 -26.42
CA PRO A 481 -22.95 -17.10 -26.20
C PRO A 481 -23.18 -16.74 -24.73
N VAL A 482 -23.96 -15.70 -24.48
CA VAL A 482 -24.43 -15.33 -23.14
C VAL A 482 -25.88 -14.83 -23.22
N THR A 483 -26.70 -15.16 -22.22
CA THR A 483 -28.10 -14.71 -22.17
C THR A 483 -28.27 -13.73 -21.02
N LEU A 484 -28.76 -12.52 -21.33
CA LEU A 484 -29.14 -11.52 -20.34
C LEU A 484 -30.59 -11.77 -19.92
N ALA A 485 -30.80 -12.04 -18.64
CA ALA A 485 -32.13 -12.16 -18.06
C ALA A 485 -32.82 -10.79 -18.01
N PRO A 486 -34.16 -10.73 -18.05
CA PRO A 486 -34.90 -9.52 -17.72
C PRO A 486 -34.49 -9.02 -16.33
N PRO A 487 -34.23 -7.71 -16.15
CA PRO A 487 -33.89 -7.18 -14.83
C PRO A 487 -35.05 -7.39 -13.86
N GLU A 488 -34.75 -7.67 -12.59
CA GLU A 488 -35.79 -7.88 -11.56
C GLU A 488 -36.66 -6.64 -11.37
N THR A 489 -36.06 -5.46 -11.57
CA THR A 489 -36.76 -4.18 -11.65
C THR A 489 -36.76 -3.66 -13.10
N PRO A 490 -37.92 -3.60 -13.77
CA PRO A 490 -37.98 -3.08 -15.13
C PRO A 490 -37.57 -1.61 -15.12
N VAL A 491 -36.65 -1.25 -16.01
CA VAL A 491 -36.28 0.15 -16.27
C VAL A 491 -37.46 0.80 -16.98
N THR A 492 -38.39 1.38 -16.21
CA THR A 492 -39.60 2.04 -16.72
C THR A 492 -39.31 3.41 -17.34
N GLN A 493 -38.16 3.99 -17.02
CA GLN A 493 -37.68 5.25 -17.56
C GLN A 493 -36.15 5.20 -17.62
N ILE A 494 -35.56 5.49 -18.78
CA ILE A 494 -34.13 5.82 -18.84
C ILE A 494 -34.03 7.18 -18.17
N ASP A 495 -33.66 7.19 -16.90
CA ASP A 495 -33.47 8.42 -16.15
C ASP A 495 -32.17 9.06 -16.66
N VAL A 496 -32.31 10.00 -17.60
CA VAL A 496 -31.20 10.80 -18.11
C VAL A 496 -30.93 11.87 -17.06
N PRO A 497 -29.88 11.76 -16.24
CA PRO A 497 -29.80 12.53 -15.00
C PRO A 497 -29.63 14.03 -15.25
N VAL A 498 -29.08 14.42 -16.41
CA VAL A 498 -29.19 15.78 -16.93
C VAL A 498 -29.94 15.76 -18.27
N PRO A 499 -31.27 15.98 -18.26
CA PRO A 499 -32.04 16.06 -19.50
C PRO A 499 -31.65 17.31 -20.28
N VAL A 500 -31.46 17.17 -21.58
CA VAL A 500 -31.25 18.28 -22.51
C VAL A 500 -32.20 18.05 -23.66
N ASP A 501 -33.07 19.02 -23.96
CA ASP A 501 -33.98 18.92 -25.10
C ASP A 501 -33.43 19.76 -26.25
N ALA A 502 -32.49 19.18 -26.99
CA ALA A 502 -31.85 19.84 -28.12
C ALA A 502 -32.04 19.02 -29.39
N ASN A 503 -32.46 19.70 -30.46
CA ASN A 503 -32.78 19.09 -31.74
C ASN A 503 -31.81 19.58 -32.81
N TRP A 504 -31.27 18.66 -33.59
CA TRP A 504 -30.46 18.91 -34.77
C TRP A 504 -31.11 18.28 -36.01
N LEU A 505 -30.62 18.68 -37.19
CA LEU A 505 -31.05 18.12 -38.47
C LEU A 505 -32.57 18.25 -38.71
N ASP A 506 -33.15 19.41 -38.38
CA ASP A 506 -34.59 19.69 -38.49
C ASP A 506 -35.46 18.72 -37.69
N GLY A 507 -35.01 18.35 -36.48
CA GLY A 507 -35.76 17.45 -35.58
C GLY A 507 -35.58 15.97 -35.88
N ARG A 508 -34.71 15.60 -36.83
CA ARG A 508 -34.37 14.20 -37.10
C ARG A 508 -33.39 13.60 -36.08
N LEU A 509 -32.67 14.45 -35.35
CA LEU A 509 -31.80 14.03 -34.27
C LEU A 509 -32.17 14.79 -33.00
N ARG A 510 -32.59 14.06 -31.97
CA ARG A 510 -32.91 14.61 -30.65
C ARG A 510 -31.88 14.11 -29.65
N PHE A 511 -31.13 15.04 -29.06
CA PHE A 511 -30.36 14.76 -27.86
C PHE A 511 -31.36 14.77 -26.70
N LEU A 512 -31.32 13.74 -25.86
CA LEU A 512 -32.23 13.57 -24.73
C LEU A 512 -31.61 14.07 -23.42
N GLY A 513 -30.27 14.22 -23.39
CA GLY A 513 -29.49 14.62 -22.24
C GLY A 513 -28.24 13.78 -22.08
N TYR A 514 -27.58 13.91 -20.94
CA TYR A 514 -26.32 13.25 -20.62
C TYR A 514 -26.27 12.84 -19.15
N ASP A 515 -25.45 11.84 -18.84
CA ASP A 515 -25.03 11.59 -17.46
C ASP A 515 -24.11 12.72 -17.03
N PRO A 516 -24.38 13.43 -15.91
CA PRO A 516 -23.46 14.43 -15.43
C PRO A 516 -22.13 13.74 -15.17
N ILE A 517 -21.07 14.24 -15.81
CA ILE A 517 -19.71 13.93 -15.40
C ILE A 517 -19.69 14.26 -13.91
N GLN A 518 -19.48 13.26 -13.04
CA GLN A 518 -19.57 13.48 -11.60
C GLN A 518 -18.70 14.69 -11.25
N PRO A 519 -19.28 15.82 -10.79
CA PRO A 519 -18.51 17.04 -10.57
C PRO A 519 -17.49 16.85 -9.45
N THR A 520 -17.74 15.87 -8.59
CA THR A 520 -16.75 15.29 -7.70
C THR A 520 -15.97 14.22 -8.44
N LEU A 521 -14.92 14.65 -9.14
CA LEU A 521 -13.70 13.84 -9.24
C LEU A 521 -13.29 13.47 -7.82
N VAL A 522 -13.65 12.27 -7.39
CA VAL A 522 -12.92 11.65 -6.28
C VAL A 522 -11.54 11.36 -6.85
N ASN A 523 -10.48 11.84 -6.17
CA ASN A 523 -9.10 11.56 -6.57
C ASN A 523 -8.96 10.07 -6.93
N GLY A 524 -8.49 9.75 -8.14
CA GLY A 524 -8.28 8.37 -8.61
C GLY A 524 -9.43 7.75 -9.43
N GLY A 525 -10.51 8.47 -9.74
CA GLY A 525 -11.47 8.02 -10.77
C GLY A 525 -10.81 8.01 -12.16
N GLN A 526 -10.88 6.90 -12.89
CA GLN A 526 -10.48 6.88 -14.29
C GLN A 526 -11.50 7.65 -15.13
N MET A 527 -11.02 8.60 -15.93
CA MET A 527 -11.81 9.20 -17.00
C MET A 527 -11.85 8.20 -18.16
N THR A 528 -13.03 7.66 -18.46
CA THR A 528 -13.32 7.18 -19.81
C THR A 528 -13.95 8.35 -20.54
N LEU A 529 -13.23 8.89 -21.53
CA LEU A 529 -13.72 9.94 -22.43
C LEU A 529 -14.76 9.39 -23.40
#